data_AF-A0A329Y9Y9-F1
#
_entry.id   AF-A0A329Y9Y9-F1
#
_cell.length_a   1.000
_cell.length_b   1.000
_cell.length_c   1.000
_cell.angle_alpha   90.00
_cell.angle_beta   90.00
_cell.angle_gamma   90.00
#
_symmetry.space_group_name_H-M   'P 1'
#
loop_
_entity.id
_entity.type
_entity.pdbx_description
1 polymer ?
#
loop_
_entity_poly.entity_id
_entity_poly.type
_entity_poly.pdbx_seq_one_letter_code
_entity_poly.pdbx_strand_id
1 'polypeptide(L)'
;MHRSALQFDDLSSHAAEIADLSLIVRARFVEAADTMVHLDVRGVRPDRMRTLWPEVLPEPTDHADIRIRYRPSAAAISRAEEVLQEWLRTQVQDEERRILLSRWSICLAAPYIAGSFRDFCARTGRVRRTAERRIQGEFQNLASRLLAGLPILQQPDWSRISPMMPNAPGRLDRIRPQAPKHENHWLPDDARPVFDAASPELAELAKRLERGNRRRAKMNA
;
A
#
# COMPACT_ATOMS: atom_id res chain seq x y z
N MET A 1 41.63 -23.52 -20.42
CA MET A 1 40.78 -23.10 -19.29
C MET A 1 39.33 -23.13 -19.74
N HIS A 2 38.62 -24.24 -19.49
CA HIS A 2 37.20 -24.34 -19.80
C HIS A 2 36.40 -23.73 -18.65
N ARG A 3 35.75 -22.57 -18.89
CA ARG A 3 34.70 -22.07 -18.00
C ARG A 3 33.52 -23.02 -18.12
N SER A 4 33.11 -23.61 -17.00
CA SER A 4 31.99 -24.54 -16.93
C SER A 4 30.70 -23.82 -17.34
N ALA A 5 29.91 -24.43 -18.23
CA ALA A 5 28.63 -23.88 -18.69
C ALA A 5 27.68 -23.55 -17.52
N LEU A 6 27.78 -24.31 -16.42
CA LEU A 6 27.00 -24.11 -15.19
C LEU A 6 27.22 -22.73 -14.54
N GLN A 7 28.43 -22.15 -14.66
CA GLN A 7 28.68 -20.80 -14.11
C GLN A 7 27.89 -19.71 -14.83
N PHE A 8 27.57 -19.91 -16.11
CA PHE A 8 26.77 -18.95 -16.88
C PHE A 8 25.28 -19.04 -16.51
N ASP A 9 24.79 -20.24 -16.23
CA ASP A 9 23.42 -20.46 -15.76
C ASP A 9 23.20 -19.86 -14.35
N ASP A 10 24.17 -20.02 -13.46
CA ASP A 10 24.14 -19.42 -12.11
C ASP A 10 24.18 -17.88 -12.15
N LEU A 11 25.01 -17.29 -13.03
CA LEU A 11 25.05 -15.84 -13.25
C LEU A 11 23.73 -15.30 -13.83
N SER A 12 23.10 -16.07 -14.72
CA SER A 12 21.78 -15.73 -15.27
C SER A 12 20.69 -15.78 -14.21
N SER A 13 20.72 -16.81 -13.35
CA SER A 13 19.77 -16.95 -12.24
C SER A 13 19.92 -15.82 -11.21
N HIS A 14 21.15 -15.51 -10.80
CA HIS A 14 21.42 -14.41 -9.87
C HIS A 14 21.02 -13.05 -10.45
N ALA A 15 21.27 -12.81 -11.74
CA ALA A 15 20.84 -11.59 -12.41
C ALA A 15 19.31 -11.47 -12.49
N ALA A 16 18.60 -12.60 -12.67
CA ALA A 16 17.15 -12.65 -12.62
C ALA A 16 16.62 -12.31 -11.22
N GLU A 17 17.19 -12.90 -10.16
CA GLU A 17 16.83 -12.58 -8.77
C GLU A 17 17.03 -11.09 -8.46
N ILE A 18 18.14 -10.49 -8.91
CA ILE A 18 18.39 -9.05 -8.73
C ILE A 18 17.38 -8.21 -9.52
N ALA A 19 17.01 -8.62 -10.73
CA ALA A 19 16.03 -7.89 -11.55
C ALA A 19 14.65 -7.89 -10.89
N ASP A 20 14.21 -9.05 -10.42
CA ASP A 20 12.94 -9.23 -9.70
C ASP A 20 12.93 -8.44 -8.39
N LEU A 21 14.02 -8.50 -7.64
CA LEU A 21 14.15 -7.75 -6.41
C LEU A 21 14.22 -6.24 -6.65
N SER A 22 14.89 -5.81 -7.72
CA SER A 22 14.94 -4.40 -8.12
C SER A 22 13.54 -3.86 -8.39
N LEU A 23 12.66 -4.64 -9.01
CA LEU A 23 11.26 -4.27 -9.21
C LEU A 23 10.53 -4.09 -7.87
N ILE A 24 10.72 -5.01 -6.93
CA ILE A 24 10.13 -4.91 -5.58
C ILE A 24 10.63 -3.66 -4.88
N VAL A 25 11.93 -3.43 -4.85
CA VAL A 25 12.53 -2.25 -4.22
C VAL A 25 11.92 -0.98 -4.84
N ARG A 26 11.85 -0.91 -6.16
CA ARG A 26 11.23 0.22 -6.87
C ARG A 26 9.78 0.47 -6.42
N ALA A 27 8.98 -0.57 -6.36
CA ALA A 27 7.59 -0.48 -5.91
C ALA A 27 7.52 0.00 -4.44
N ARG A 28 8.37 -0.53 -3.56
CA ARG A 28 8.46 -0.14 -2.14
C ARG A 28 8.80 1.34 -1.97
N PHE A 29 9.65 1.89 -2.81
CA PHE A 29 9.96 3.32 -2.83
C PHE A 29 8.74 4.19 -3.21
N VAL A 30 7.96 3.78 -4.21
CA VAL A 30 6.73 4.48 -4.58
C VAL A 30 5.65 4.34 -3.49
N GLU A 31 5.50 3.15 -2.89
CA GLU A 31 4.61 2.94 -1.74
C GLU A 31 4.98 3.83 -0.55
N ALA A 32 6.28 3.92 -0.24
CA ALA A 32 6.77 4.75 0.85
C ALA A 32 6.47 6.23 0.58
N ALA A 33 6.69 6.71 -0.65
CA ALA A 33 6.36 8.07 -1.04
C ALA A 33 4.85 8.36 -0.95
N ASP A 34 4.00 7.45 -1.45
CA ASP A 34 2.53 7.57 -1.35
C ASP A 34 2.06 7.59 0.11
N THR A 35 2.66 6.72 0.93
CA THR A 35 2.38 6.66 2.37
C THR A 35 2.77 7.96 3.07
N MET A 36 3.94 8.54 2.76
CA MET A 36 4.35 9.83 3.34
C MET A 36 3.48 11.00 2.92
N VAL A 37 2.91 10.96 1.71
CA VAL A 37 1.96 11.98 1.25
C VAL A 37 0.66 11.95 2.06
N HIS A 38 0.19 10.74 2.40
CA HIS A 38 -1.04 10.53 3.16
C HIS A 38 -0.83 10.54 4.68
N LEU A 39 0.42 10.49 5.13
CA LEU A 39 0.78 10.79 6.52
C LEU A 39 0.60 12.28 6.75
N ASP A 40 -0.49 12.61 7.43
CA ASP A 40 -0.97 13.96 7.68
C ASP A 40 -0.14 14.71 8.75
N VAL A 41 1.20 14.63 8.67
CA VAL A 41 2.12 15.28 9.63
C VAL A 41 2.08 16.80 9.51
N ARG A 42 1.58 17.34 8.38
CA ARG A 42 1.45 18.79 8.14
C ARG A 42 0.20 19.42 8.78
N GLY A 43 -0.65 18.63 9.44
CA GLY A 43 -2.04 19.00 9.71
C GLY A 43 -2.49 19.04 11.18
N VAL A 44 -1.62 18.86 12.18
CA VAL A 44 -2.00 19.10 13.59
C VAL A 44 -1.90 20.59 13.88
N ARG A 45 -2.78 21.37 13.25
CA ARG A 45 -3.04 22.76 13.66
C ARG A 45 -4.16 22.74 14.69
N PRO A 46 -4.08 23.47 15.81
CA PRO A 46 -5.14 23.51 16.82
C PRO A 46 -6.50 24.02 16.27
N ASP A 47 -6.49 24.71 15.13
CA ASP A 47 -7.66 25.14 14.36
C ASP A 47 -8.45 23.97 13.73
N ARG A 48 -7.77 22.88 13.34
CA ARG A 48 -8.46 21.68 12.85
C ARG A 48 -8.69 20.72 14.01
N MET A 49 -9.82 20.89 14.70
CA MET A 49 -10.33 19.91 15.67
C MET A 49 -10.47 18.55 14.96
N ARG A 50 -9.50 17.67 15.18
CA ARG A 50 -9.62 16.25 14.85
C ARG A 50 -10.12 15.53 16.08
N THR A 51 -11.29 14.93 15.99
CA THR A 51 -11.72 13.95 16.98
C THR A 51 -10.76 12.75 16.90
N LEU A 52 -10.23 12.34 18.05
CA LEU A 52 -9.45 11.10 18.17
C LEU A 52 -10.32 9.85 18.01
N TRP A 53 -11.64 10.03 17.99
CA TRP A 53 -12.62 9.01 17.69
C TRP A 53 -12.58 8.62 16.21
N PRO A 54 -12.72 7.32 15.87
CA PRO A 54 -12.97 6.90 14.50
C PRO A 54 -14.15 7.71 13.95
N GLU A 55 -13.99 8.30 12.75
CA GLU A 55 -15.15 8.84 12.02
C GLU A 55 -16.11 7.67 11.82
N VAL A 56 -17.26 7.73 12.48
CA VAL A 56 -18.38 6.83 12.19
C VAL A 56 -18.74 7.13 10.73
N LEU A 57 -18.44 6.19 9.84
CA LEU A 57 -18.86 6.30 8.45
C LEU A 57 -20.38 6.50 8.47
N PRO A 58 -20.91 7.56 7.82
CA PRO A 58 -22.36 7.73 7.74
C PRO A 58 -22.96 6.47 7.14
N GLU A 59 -24.09 6.01 7.70
CA GLU A 59 -24.84 4.90 7.11
C GLU A 59 -25.09 5.19 5.62
N PRO A 60 -25.02 4.16 4.75
CA PRO A 60 -25.07 4.30 3.30
C PRO A 60 -26.50 4.64 2.87
N THR A 61 -26.90 5.87 3.18
CA THR A 61 -28.12 6.49 2.71
C THR A 61 -27.67 7.55 1.73
N ASP A 62 -28.05 7.34 0.48
CA ASP A 62 -27.68 8.07 -0.72
C ASP A 62 -26.27 7.79 -1.26
N HIS A 63 -26.22 7.52 -2.57
CA HIS A 63 -25.06 7.22 -3.41
C HIS A 63 -24.05 8.38 -3.55
N ALA A 64 -23.86 9.17 -2.50
CA ALA A 64 -22.75 10.10 -2.43
C ALA A 64 -21.48 9.26 -2.25
N ASP A 65 -20.66 9.19 -3.29
CA ASP A 65 -19.32 8.59 -3.28
C ASP A 65 -18.61 8.93 -1.97
N ILE A 66 -18.60 7.98 -1.03
CA ILE A 66 -17.85 8.11 0.21
C ILE A 66 -16.39 8.07 -0.20
N ARG A 67 -15.81 9.24 -0.45
CA ARG A 67 -14.38 9.42 -0.65
C ARG A 67 -13.71 9.20 0.69
N ILE A 68 -13.61 7.93 1.09
CA ILE A 68 -12.84 7.51 2.27
C ILE A 68 -11.43 8.03 2.02
N ARG A 69 -11.06 9.08 2.76
CA ARG A 69 -9.69 9.61 2.71
C ARG A 69 -8.77 8.49 3.17
N TYR A 70 -7.90 8.04 2.27
CA TYR A 70 -6.96 6.97 2.58
C TYR A 70 -6.13 7.36 3.81
N ARG A 71 -6.21 6.54 4.87
CA ARG A 71 -5.40 6.65 6.07
C ARG A 71 -4.37 5.51 6.07
N PRO A 72 -3.06 5.81 6.11
CA PRO A 72 -2.05 4.77 6.18
C PRO A 72 -2.24 3.87 7.41
N SER A 73 -2.19 2.55 7.20
CA SER A 73 -2.15 1.58 8.30
C SER A 73 -0.77 1.57 8.96
N ALA A 74 -0.69 1.10 10.21
CA ALA A 74 0.59 0.97 10.91
C ALA A 74 1.60 0.11 10.11
N ALA A 75 1.12 -0.92 9.42
CA ALA A 75 1.95 -1.74 8.54
C ALA A 75 2.47 -0.95 7.33
N ALA A 76 1.66 -0.08 6.71
CA ALA A 76 2.13 0.78 5.63
C ALA A 76 3.18 1.80 6.12
N ILE A 77 2.98 2.35 7.32
CA ILE A 77 3.93 3.29 7.94
C ILE A 77 5.26 2.62 8.25
N SER A 78 5.24 1.45 8.90
CA SER A 78 6.45 0.68 9.21
C SER A 78 7.24 0.32 7.94
N ARG A 79 6.52 -0.06 6.88
CA ARG A 79 7.10 -0.33 5.56
C ARG A 79 7.72 0.91 4.92
N ALA A 80 7.08 2.08 5.04
CA ALA A 80 7.63 3.33 4.54
C ALA A 80 8.87 3.77 5.34
N GLU A 81 8.85 3.58 6.66
CA GLU A 81 9.97 3.89 7.54
C GLU A 81 11.21 3.05 7.22
N GLU A 82 11.05 1.75 6.98
CA GLU A 82 12.12 0.86 6.52
C GLU A 82 12.80 1.43 5.26
N VAL A 83 12.02 1.79 4.24
CA VAL A 83 12.57 2.32 2.99
C VAL A 83 13.29 3.66 3.22
N LEU A 84 12.70 4.57 4.00
CA LEU A 84 13.22 5.92 4.15
C LEU A 84 14.41 6.01 5.11
N GLN A 85 14.40 5.26 6.21
CA GLN A 85 15.45 5.30 7.23
C GLN A 85 16.54 4.27 6.97
N GLU A 86 16.19 3.04 6.57
CA GLU A 86 17.20 2.00 6.38
C GLU A 86 17.75 2.05 4.96
N TRP A 87 16.91 2.02 3.93
CA TRP A 87 17.42 1.89 2.57
C TRP A 87 17.93 3.22 2.03
N LEU A 88 17.10 4.26 2.05
CA LEU A 88 17.45 5.55 1.47
C LEU A 88 18.56 6.25 2.26
N ARG A 89 18.50 6.26 3.60
CA ARG A 89 19.46 7.00 4.43
C ARG A 89 20.75 6.21 4.71
N THR A 90 20.66 4.92 5.02
CA THR A 90 21.84 4.11 5.39
C THR A 90 22.52 3.50 4.17
N GLN A 91 21.76 2.95 3.21
CA GLN A 91 22.35 2.23 2.07
C GLN A 91 22.76 3.18 0.93
N VAL A 92 22.02 4.26 0.67
CA VAL A 92 22.40 5.22 -0.40
C VAL A 92 23.30 6.31 0.16
N GLN A 93 24.60 6.17 -0.09
CA GLN A 93 25.62 7.10 0.45
C GLN A 93 25.62 8.46 -0.26
N ASP A 94 25.41 8.46 -1.58
CA ASP A 94 25.46 9.67 -2.40
C ASP A 94 24.17 10.49 -2.25
N GLU A 95 24.33 11.74 -1.81
CA GLU A 95 23.21 12.66 -1.60
C GLU A 95 22.46 12.96 -2.89
N GLU A 96 23.16 13.09 -4.04
CA GLU A 96 22.50 13.34 -5.31
C GLU A 96 21.57 12.19 -5.69
N ARG A 97 22.01 10.96 -5.44
CA ARG A 97 21.23 9.75 -5.70
C ARG A 97 20.02 9.67 -4.79
N ARG A 98 20.16 10.03 -3.50
CA ARG A 98 19.02 10.12 -2.58
C ARG A 98 17.96 11.10 -3.07
N ILE A 99 18.38 12.28 -3.56
CA ILE A 99 17.46 13.29 -4.11
C ILE A 99 16.74 12.74 -5.35
N LEU A 100 17.47 12.10 -6.26
CA LEU A 100 16.89 11.53 -7.48
C LEU A 100 15.87 10.43 -7.16
N LEU A 101 16.21 9.49 -6.28
CA LEU A 101 15.32 8.41 -5.85
C LEU A 101 14.06 8.95 -5.17
N SER A 102 14.23 9.88 -4.23
CA SER A 102 13.12 10.50 -3.50
C SER A 102 12.18 11.24 -4.44
N ARG A 103 12.75 12.03 -5.37
CA ARG A 103 11.96 12.84 -6.28
C ARG A 103 11.25 12.00 -7.35
N TRP A 104 11.94 10.98 -7.87
CA TRP A 104 11.33 10.02 -8.79
C TRP A 104 10.14 9.30 -8.15
N SER A 105 10.31 8.83 -6.91
CA SER A 105 9.28 8.08 -6.18
C SER A 105 8.03 8.91 -5.94
N ILE A 106 8.17 10.16 -5.48
CA ILE A 106 7.02 11.05 -5.24
C ILE A 106 6.35 11.51 -6.54
N CYS A 107 7.10 11.67 -7.64
CA CYS A 107 6.51 11.98 -8.95
C CYS A 107 5.62 10.85 -9.48
N LEU A 108 5.90 9.59 -9.11
CA LEU A 108 5.05 8.45 -9.45
C LEU A 108 3.90 8.26 -8.48
N ALA A 109 4.13 8.42 -7.18
CA ALA A 109 3.12 8.25 -6.15
C ALA A 109 2.06 9.36 -6.16
N ALA A 110 2.50 10.62 -6.23
CA ALA A 110 1.65 11.80 -6.11
C ALA A 110 2.03 12.87 -7.14
N PRO A 111 1.79 12.60 -8.45
CA PRO A 111 2.09 13.55 -9.52
C PRO A 111 1.38 14.90 -9.34
N TYR A 112 0.20 14.92 -8.70
CA TYR A 112 -0.54 16.14 -8.39
C TYR A 112 0.17 17.04 -7.35
N ILE A 113 1.12 16.51 -6.58
CA ILE A 113 1.92 17.28 -5.60
C ILE A 113 3.29 17.62 -6.19
N ALA A 114 3.97 16.63 -6.75
CA ALA A 114 5.36 16.77 -7.17
C ALA A 114 5.53 17.18 -8.65
N GLY A 115 4.47 17.11 -9.46
CA GLY A 115 4.55 17.26 -10.91
C GLY A 115 5.31 16.11 -11.57
N SER A 116 5.69 16.31 -12.84
CA SER A 116 6.44 15.31 -13.60
C SER A 116 7.92 15.27 -13.20
N PHE A 117 8.49 14.07 -13.23
CA PHE A 117 9.94 13.89 -13.07
C PHE A 117 10.73 14.62 -14.18
N ARG A 118 10.15 14.69 -15.40
CA ARG A 118 10.73 15.45 -16.51
C ARG A 118 10.90 16.92 -16.17
N ASP A 119 9.87 17.54 -15.57
CA ASP A 119 9.87 18.96 -15.22
C ASP A 119 10.84 19.23 -14.07
N PHE A 120 10.98 18.29 -13.14
CA PHE A 120 12.03 18.35 -12.13
C PHE A 120 13.43 18.32 -12.75
N CYS A 121 13.69 17.41 -13.70
CA CYS A 121 14.96 17.35 -14.40
C CYS A 121 15.24 18.66 -15.15
N ALA A 122 14.26 19.18 -15.89
CA ALA A 122 14.39 20.45 -16.62
C ALA A 122 14.70 21.62 -15.69
N ARG A 123 13.95 21.76 -14.58
CA ARG A 123 14.16 22.84 -13.60
C ARG A 123 15.52 22.79 -12.90
N THR A 124 16.07 21.60 -12.74
CA THR A 124 17.34 21.41 -12.02
C THR A 124 18.54 21.23 -12.96
N GLY A 125 18.37 21.45 -14.26
CA GLY A 125 19.44 21.34 -15.25
C GLY A 125 19.95 19.91 -15.48
N ARG A 126 19.15 18.89 -15.15
CA ARG A 126 19.52 17.48 -15.30
C ARG A 126 18.97 16.89 -16.59
N VAL A 127 19.77 16.06 -17.25
CA VAL A 127 19.31 15.26 -18.40
C VAL A 127 18.49 14.07 -17.88
N ARG A 128 17.20 14.01 -18.24
CA ARG A 128 16.25 12.98 -17.78
C ARG A 128 16.78 11.56 -17.96
N ARG A 129 17.28 11.23 -19.16
CA ARG A 129 17.76 9.88 -19.50
C ARG A 129 18.93 9.46 -18.60
N THR A 130 19.83 10.39 -18.29
CA THR A 130 20.96 10.15 -17.39
C THR A 130 20.49 9.95 -15.96
N ALA A 131 19.53 10.76 -15.49
CA ALA A 131 18.95 10.62 -14.17
C ALA A 131 18.20 9.28 -14.01
N GLU A 132 17.38 8.88 -15.00
CA GLU A 132 16.68 7.58 -15.02
C GLU A 132 17.67 6.40 -15.02
N ARG A 133 18.76 6.49 -15.78
CA ARG A 133 19.82 5.47 -15.77
C ARG A 133 20.49 5.36 -14.39
N ARG A 134 20.80 6.48 -13.74
CA ARG A 134 21.36 6.50 -12.38
C ARG A 134 20.39 5.86 -11.39
N ILE A 135 19.12 6.24 -11.44
CA ILE A 135 18.06 5.68 -10.60
C ILE A 135 17.97 4.16 -10.78
N GLN A 136 17.95 3.67 -12.02
CA GLN A 136 17.88 2.23 -12.29
C GLN A 136 19.11 1.48 -11.75
N GLY A 137 20.30 2.05 -11.92
CA GLY A 137 21.52 1.47 -11.36
C GLY A 137 21.49 1.42 -9.82
N GLU A 138 20.96 2.45 -9.17
CA GLU A 138 20.81 2.45 -7.72
C GLU A 138 19.82 1.41 -7.22
N PHE A 139 18.72 1.19 -7.91
CA PHE A 139 17.79 0.14 -7.54
C PHE A 139 18.39 -1.26 -7.70
N GLN A 140 19.22 -1.49 -8.71
CA GLN A 140 19.97 -2.74 -8.86
C GLN A 140 21.02 -2.92 -7.76
N ASN A 141 21.75 -1.85 -7.41
CA ASN A 141 22.72 -1.87 -6.33
C ASN A 141 22.06 -2.16 -4.97
N LEU A 142 20.92 -1.51 -4.68
CA LEU A 142 20.14 -1.76 -3.47
C LEU A 142 19.64 -3.20 -3.45
N ALA A 143 19.03 -3.68 -4.53
CA ALA A 143 18.58 -5.06 -4.64
C ALA A 143 19.73 -6.05 -4.36
N SER A 144 20.90 -5.85 -4.97
CA SER A 144 22.08 -6.71 -4.75
C SER A 144 22.51 -6.77 -3.28
N ARG A 145 22.47 -5.63 -2.57
CA ARG A 145 22.81 -5.57 -1.14
C ARG A 145 21.75 -6.21 -0.26
N LEU A 146 20.48 -5.97 -0.55
CA LEU A 146 19.37 -6.56 0.20
C LEU A 146 19.36 -8.08 0.03
N LEU A 147 19.65 -8.57 -1.17
CA LEU A 147 19.77 -10.01 -1.45
C LEU A 147 20.87 -10.68 -0.61
N ALA A 148 21.97 -9.97 -0.33
CA ALA A 148 23.07 -10.47 0.47
C ALA A 148 22.83 -10.36 2.00
N GLY A 149 22.04 -9.38 2.45
CA GLY A 149 21.94 -9.01 3.86
C GLY A 149 20.59 -9.24 4.54
N LEU A 150 19.49 -9.35 3.80
CA LEU A 150 18.13 -9.45 4.38
C LEU A 150 17.42 -10.72 3.90
N PRO A 151 17.14 -11.68 4.82
CA PRO A 151 16.55 -12.96 4.43
C PRO A 151 15.07 -12.88 4.03
N ILE A 152 14.32 -11.86 4.47
CA ILE A 152 12.88 -11.73 4.20
C ILE A 152 12.50 -10.27 3.96
N LEU A 153 12.02 -9.96 2.76
CA LEU A 153 11.49 -8.65 2.40
C LEU A 153 9.95 -8.67 2.40
N GLN A 154 9.35 -7.60 2.92
CA GLN A 154 7.89 -7.44 2.90
C GLN A 154 7.40 -7.06 1.50
N GLN A 155 6.24 -7.60 1.09
CA GLN A 155 5.61 -7.20 -0.17
C GLN A 155 5.19 -5.74 -0.16
N PRO A 156 5.40 -5.02 -1.27
CA PRO A 156 4.71 -3.77 -1.49
C PRO A 156 3.21 -4.03 -1.68
N ASP A 157 2.38 -3.06 -1.28
CA ASP A 157 0.93 -3.13 -1.52
C ASP A 157 0.62 -2.81 -2.99
N TRP A 158 0.64 -3.84 -3.84
CA TRP A 158 0.51 -3.72 -5.30
C TRP A 158 -0.75 -2.97 -5.76
N SER A 159 -1.85 -3.04 -5.01
CA SER A 159 -3.08 -2.29 -5.31
C SER A 159 -2.87 -0.77 -5.30
N ARG A 160 -1.86 -0.27 -4.58
CA ARG A 160 -1.54 1.17 -4.48
C ARG A 160 -0.53 1.63 -5.53
N ILE A 161 0.12 0.70 -6.22
CA ILE A 161 1.23 0.98 -7.14
C ILE A 161 0.86 0.47 -8.55
N SER A 162 -0.41 0.62 -8.90
CA SER A 162 -1.03 0.16 -10.15
C SER A 162 -0.23 0.49 -11.44
N PRO A 163 0.50 1.62 -11.57
CA PRO A 163 1.34 1.89 -12.75
C PRO A 163 2.59 1.01 -12.90
N MET A 164 2.96 0.22 -11.89
CA MET A 164 4.22 -0.54 -11.84
C MET A 164 4.04 -2.06 -11.87
N MET A 165 2.83 -2.55 -12.10
CA MET A 165 2.54 -3.98 -12.15
C MET A 165 3.32 -4.66 -13.30
N PRO A 166 4.18 -5.66 -13.03
CA PRO A 166 4.60 -6.60 -14.06
C PRO A 166 3.41 -7.52 -14.38
N ASN A 167 3.14 -7.77 -15.67
CA ASN A 167 2.03 -8.63 -16.12
C ASN A 167 2.28 -10.14 -15.88
N ALA A 168 3.05 -10.53 -14.87
CA ALA A 168 3.48 -11.92 -14.67
C ALA A 168 3.06 -12.46 -13.29
N PRO A 169 2.38 -13.62 -13.23
CA PRO A 169 2.09 -14.33 -11.99
C PRO A 169 3.34 -15.09 -11.52
N GLY A 170 4.39 -14.36 -11.11
CA GLY A 170 5.62 -14.92 -10.55
C GLY A 170 5.62 -14.86 -9.03
N ARG A 171 5.35 -15.98 -8.37
CA ARG A 171 5.46 -16.11 -6.91
C ARG A 171 6.95 -16.25 -6.55
N LEU A 172 7.57 -15.17 -6.10
CA LEU A 172 8.92 -15.18 -5.53
C LEU A 172 8.87 -15.80 -4.12
N ASP A 173 9.56 -16.92 -3.91
CA ASP A 173 9.49 -17.72 -2.68
C ASP A 173 10.13 -17.05 -1.45
N ARG A 174 10.91 -15.98 -1.61
CA ARG A 174 11.55 -15.23 -0.49
C ARG A 174 10.69 -14.11 0.09
N ILE A 175 9.43 -14.08 -0.30
CA ILE A 175 8.57 -12.97 0.01
C ILE A 175 7.55 -13.38 1.05
N ARG A 176 7.51 -12.64 2.17
CA ARG A 176 6.48 -12.87 3.19
C ARG A 176 5.11 -12.60 2.58
N PRO A 177 4.18 -13.58 2.54
CA PRO A 177 2.83 -13.32 2.10
C PRO A 177 2.21 -12.21 2.96
N GLN A 178 1.43 -11.33 2.33
CA GLN A 178 0.72 -10.28 3.04
C GLN A 178 -0.07 -10.91 4.19
N ALA A 179 0.20 -10.47 5.42
CA ALA A 179 -0.59 -10.91 6.57
C ALA A 179 -2.07 -10.62 6.28
N PRO A 180 -2.99 -11.55 6.58
CA PRO A 180 -4.41 -11.35 6.31
C PRO A 180 -4.84 -9.99 6.88
N LYS A 181 -5.41 -9.15 6.01
CA LYS A 181 -5.95 -7.83 6.37
C LYS A 181 -7.17 -8.06 7.26
N HIS A 182 -6.93 -8.19 8.57
CA HIS A 182 -7.90 -8.30 9.64
C HIS A 182 -8.82 -9.54 9.56
N GLU A 183 -8.73 -10.43 10.54
CA GLU A 183 -9.87 -11.25 10.91
C GLU A 183 -10.96 -10.28 11.38
N ASN A 184 -11.87 -9.90 10.48
CA ASN A 184 -13.02 -9.03 10.79
C ASN A 184 -14.07 -9.77 11.64
N HIS A 185 -13.70 -10.87 12.28
CA HIS A 185 -14.60 -11.78 12.96
C HIS A 185 -13.93 -12.18 14.27
N TRP A 186 -14.24 -11.45 15.33
CA TRP A 186 -13.98 -11.91 16.71
C TRP A 186 -14.96 -13.02 17.13
N LEU A 187 -15.83 -13.46 16.21
CA LEU A 187 -16.76 -14.55 16.41
C LEU A 187 -16.24 -15.78 15.66
N PRO A 188 -16.07 -16.91 16.35
CA PRO A 188 -15.80 -18.17 15.66
C PRO A 188 -17.03 -18.53 14.77
N ASP A 189 -16.83 -19.32 13.71
CA ASP A 189 -17.84 -19.52 12.66
C ASP A 189 -19.16 -20.13 13.17
N ASP A 190 -19.10 -20.81 14.31
CA ASP A 190 -20.18 -21.40 15.11
C ASP A 190 -20.92 -20.39 16.00
N ALA A 191 -20.42 -19.16 16.17
CA ALA A 191 -21.05 -18.11 16.96
C ALA A 191 -21.96 -17.18 16.14
N ARG A 192 -22.11 -17.41 14.83
CA ARG A 192 -23.05 -16.62 14.01
C ARG A 192 -24.47 -16.91 14.49
N PRO A 193 -25.29 -15.88 14.83
CA PRO A 193 -26.67 -16.11 15.20
C PRO A 193 -27.40 -16.78 14.03
N VAL A 194 -27.74 -18.05 14.23
CA VAL A 194 -28.53 -18.83 13.27
C VAL A 194 -29.94 -18.26 13.31
N PHE A 195 -30.35 -17.62 12.23
CA PHE A 195 -31.75 -17.21 12.07
C PHE A 195 -32.61 -18.44 11.88
N ASP A 196 -33.25 -18.91 12.94
CA ASP A 196 -34.30 -19.92 12.85
C ASP A 196 -35.61 -19.26 12.40
N ALA A 197 -35.90 -19.36 11.10
CA ALA A 197 -37.11 -18.83 10.50
C ALA A 197 -38.40 -19.46 11.06
N ALA A 198 -38.30 -20.59 11.77
CA ALA A 198 -39.43 -21.25 12.43
C ALA A 198 -39.58 -20.86 13.91
N SER A 199 -38.76 -19.95 14.44
CA SER A 199 -38.84 -19.54 15.85
C SER A 199 -40.20 -18.91 16.20
N PRO A 200 -40.91 -19.42 17.22
CA PRO A 200 -42.21 -18.88 17.63
C PRO A 200 -42.11 -17.43 18.13
N GLU A 201 -40.96 -17.03 18.69
CA GLU A 201 -40.72 -15.67 19.19
C GLU A 201 -40.72 -14.63 18.06
N LEU A 202 -40.20 -14.99 16.88
CA LEU A 202 -40.22 -14.11 15.70
C LEU A 202 -41.62 -13.97 15.13
N ALA A 203 -42.43 -15.03 15.16
CA ALA A 203 -43.82 -14.99 14.71
C ALA A 203 -44.69 -14.10 15.62
N GLU A 204 -44.44 -14.11 16.92
CA GLU A 204 -45.09 -13.22 17.88
C GLU A 204 -44.65 -11.76 17.69
N LEU A 205 -43.35 -11.52 17.48
CA LEU A 205 -42.81 -10.20 17.18
C LEU A 205 -43.43 -9.61 15.90
N ALA A 206 -43.52 -10.40 14.83
CA ALA A 206 -44.14 -10.01 13.56
C ALA A 206 -45.61 -9.60 13.75
N LYS A 207 -46.40 -10.40 14.47
CA LYS A 207 -47.80 -10.08 14.80
C LYS A 207 -47.91 -8.79 15.63
N ARG A 208 -46.96 -8.54 16.55
CA ARG A 208 -46.94 -7.32 17.36
C ARG A 208 -46.61 -6.08 16.53
N LEU A 209 -45.65 -6.20 15.61
CA LEU A 209 -45.29 -5.14 14.66
C LEU A 209 -46.42 -4.81 13.69
N GLU A 210 -47.10 -5.82 13.13
CA GLU A 210 -48.27 -5.58 12.28
C GLU A 210 -49.40 -4.85 13.01
N ARG A 211 -49.71 -5.23 14.26
CA ARG A 211 -50.69 -4.50 15.07
C ARG A 211 -50.26 -3.06 15.35
N GLY A 212 -48.97 -2.84 15.61
CA GLY A 212 -48.40 -1.51 15.79
C GLY A 212 -48.52 -0.65 14.54
N ASN A 213 -48.19 -1.20 13.38
CA ASN A 213 -48.28 -0.51 12.09
C ASN A 213 -49.73 -0.21 11.71
N ARG A 214 -50.67 -1.13 11.96
CA ARG A 214 -52.12 -0.87 11.76
C ARG A 214 -52.64 0.26 12.66
N ARG A 215 -52.14 0.38 13.90
CA ARG A 215 -52.48 1.49 14.80
C ARG A 215 -51.93 2.82 14.30
N ARG A 216 -50.67 2.85 13.85
CA ARG A 216 -50.05 4.05 13.28
C ARG A 216 -50.72 4.49 11.97
N ALA A 217 -51.06 3.54 11.11
CA ALA A 217 -51.80 3.82 9.86
C ALA A 217 -53.19 4.43 10.13
N LYS A 218 -53.86 4.02 11.22
CA LYS A 218 -55.14 4.61 11.66
C LYS A 218 -55.00 5.97 12.35
N MET A 219 -53.83 6.31 12.88
CA MET A 219 -53.57 7.62 13.48
C MET A 219 -53.09 8.65 12.45
N ASN A 220 -52.52 8.17 11.33
CA ASN A 220 -52.01 9.00 10.23
C ASN A 220 -53.03 9.14 9.07
N ALA A 221 -54.28 8.70 9.25
CA ALA A 221 -55.41 8.85 8.34
C ALA A 221 -56.50 9.68 9.02
#